data_AF-A0A2N3NBZ6-F1
#
_entry.id   AF-A0A2N3NBZ6-F1
#
_cell.length_a   1.000
_cell.length_b   1.000
_cell.length_c   1.000
_cell.angle_alpha   90.00
_cell.angle_beta   90.00
_cell.angle_gamma   90.00
#
_symmetry.space_group_name_H-M   'P 1'
#
loop_
_entity.id
_entity.type
_entity.pdbx_description
1 polymer ?
#
loop_
_entity_poly.entity_id
_entity_poly.type
_entity_poly.pdbx_seq_one_letter_code
_entity_poly.pdbx_strand_id
1 'polypeptide(L)'
;MQCAEPLPLTTPDDLWTAPIPPSIPEVREKGLSEKMAHNLSTLPPELRRSVLLFLIEVCVNAPKSTHYTSPGLAPYAAVCREWQEVIERNTFSSLYLCLDKLDEFEKYVHGARRRRVRQIVVHIKAPEYSCDPCVQKETFDDKRRINDVFTRTLTRLFSLMHEWTPDEIIPGGIRMNMTVSSPSDLRNVNLQLWQKRRWNNRDIGERRFADSVVDFVGSDDVRRVVDVLKPVYAITCFVSEGLNRRAVMPAAYAEIISALPNVREVYLNLMKDRRVLVRKRNFRQFGDLTIRWPQSLEKLVIRGNTISNWRQLPHAAIAEGDSGEYVSQCLQDFAAGLRSLAIANLVSIRSFFTSLWPENEDDRDIVPAKASTMTRCPVLETVDLAYSSLLYKIDWYKENRDFNYHGKINEFRQELALAASRFAIHMPALQSFTLRQRPMMWAGRHELTYTVEEKHAVLLFSSSFDFEPAAWVVEAWTVVAKKCARKPLEVRNQRLVSYNPDGQQPMLPSPAF
;
A
#
# COMPACT_ATOMS: atom_id res chain seq x y z
N MET A 1 -40.01 -37.70 30.41
CA MET A 1 -39.39 -36.43 30.85
C MET A 1 -39.49 -35.46 29.69
N GLN A 2 -40.32 -34.44 29.86
CA GLN A 2 -40.67 -33.46 28.82
C GLN A 2 -39.50 -32.54 28.48
N CYS A 3 -39.50 -32.14 27.22
CA CYS A 3 -38.64 -31.17 26.56
C CYS A 3 -38.62 -29.80 27.27
N ALA A 4 -37.46 -29.15 27.27
CA ALA A 4 -37.35 -27.70 27.37
C ALA A 4 -36.69 -27.18 26.09
N GLU A 5 -37.40 -26.31 25.38
CA GLU A 5 -37.01 -25.67 24.12
C GLU A 5 -35.80 -24.73 24.31
N PRO A 6 -34.91 -24.60 23.31
CA PRO A 6 -33.94 -23.51 23.28
C PRO A 6 -34.62 -22.19 22.89
N LEU A 7 -34.40 -21.16 23.70
CA LEU A 7 -34.81 -19.77 23.44
C LEU A 7 -34.20 -19.23 22.12
N PRO A 8 -34.90 -18.34 21.40
CA PRO A 8 -34.48 -17.88 20.08
C PRO A 8 -33.26 -16.96 20.16
N LEU A 9 -32.30 -17.18 19.25
CA LEU A 9 -31.20 -16.27 18.95
C LEU A 9 -31.76 -14.99 18.32
N THR A 10 -31.75 -13.89 19.06
CA THR A 10 -32.04 -12.54 18.54
C THR A 10 -30.94 -12.10 17.57
N THR A 11 -31.35 -11.59 16.41
CA THR A 11 -30.47 -11.11 15.34
C THR A 11 -29.81 -9.76 15.70
N PRO A 12 -28.70 -9.36 15.04
CA PRO A 12 -27.89 -8.21 15.43
C PRO A 12 -28.48 -6.81 15.19
N ASP A 13 -29.79 -6.69 14.92
CA ASP A 13 -30.42 -5.43 14.49
C ASP A 13 -31.06 -4.61 15.63
N ASP A 14 -31.08 -5.11 16.88
CA ASP A 14 -31.83 -4.47 17.99
C ASP A 14 -31.01 -3.53 18.90
N LEU A 15 -29.80 -3.10 18.51
CA LEU A 15 -28.92 -2.31 19.41
C LEU A 15 -28.84 -0.79 19.14
N TRP A 16 -29.70 -0.19 18.31
CA TRP A 16 -29.58 1.25 17.98
C TRP A 16 -30.88 2.06 17.90
N THR A 17 -31.91 1.71 18.65
CA THR A 17 -33.12 2.54 18.81
C THR A 17 -33.15 3.25 20.16
N ALA A 18 -32.21 4.19 20.38
CA ALA A 18 -32.38 5.18 21.44
C ALA A 18 -33.12 6.42 20.89
N PRO A 19 -34.28 6.82 21.45
CA PRO A 19 -35.00 8.02 21.00
C PRO A 19 -34.27 9.32 21.40
N ILE A 20 -34.50 10.36 20.60
CA ILE A 20 -34.00 11.74 20.79
C ILE A 20 -34.55 12.34 22.10
N PRO A 21 -33.74 12.98 22.96
CA PRO A 21 -34.27 13.75 24.08
C PRO A 21 -34.80 15.13 23.61
N PRO A 22 -35.94 15.60 24.14
CA PRO A 22 -36.51 16.90 23.76
C PRO A 22 -35.69 18.06 24.31
N SER A 23 -35.88 19.24 23.70
CA SER A 23 -35.33 20.53 24.11
C SER A 23 -35.57 20.83 25.60
N ILE A 24 -34.51 21.28 26.28
CA ILE A 24 -34.42 21.54 27.73
C ILE A 24 -35.43 22.61 28.15
N PRO A 25 -36.31 22.38 29.16
CA PRO A 25 -37.09 23.45 29.79
C PRO A 25 -36.26 24.15 30.88
N GLU A 26 -36.39 25.48 30.96
CA GLU A 26 -35.87 26.29 32.07
C GLU A 26 -36.52 25.88 33.39
N VAL A 27 -35.71 25.46 34.37
CA VAL A 27 -36.16 25.16 35.73
C VAL A 27 -35.71 26.29 36.66
N ARG A 28 -36.68 26.97 37.28
CA ARG A 28 -36.49 27.95 38.35
C ARG A 28 -35.99 27.25 39.63
N GLU A 29 -34.86 27.71 40.15
CA GLU A 29 -34.30 27.29 41.43
C GLU A 29 -35.13 27.77 42.63
N LYS A 30 -35.33 26.87 43.61
CA LYS A 30 -35.55 27.23 45.01
C LYS A 30 -34.88 26.21 45.94
N GLY A 31 -33.92 26.71 46.74
CA GLY A 31 -33.86 26.43 48.19
C GLY A 31 -33.10 25.19 48.68
N LEU A 32 -31.76 25.25 48.59
CA LEU A 32 -30.73 24.83 49.57
C LEU A 32 -30.97 23.63 50.53
N SER A 33 -30.12 22.61 50.33
CA SER A 33 -29.39 21.92 51.42
C SER A 33 -27.97 21.66 50.92
N GLU A 34 -26.97 22.31 51.54
CA GLU A 34 -25.54 22.14 51.26
C GLU A 34 -25.06 20.71 51.57
N LYS A 35 -25.18 19.82 50.59
CA LYS A 35 -24.16 18.79 50.37
C LYS A 35 -23.21 19.39 49.36
N MET A 36 -21.90 19.45 49.67
CA MET A 36 -20.88 19.77 48.66
C MET A 36 -21.11 18.85 47.46
N ALA A 37 -21.77 19.36 46.43
CA ALA A 37 -21.95 18.64 45.19
C ALA A 37 -20.55 18.53 44.59
N HIS A 38 -19.94 17.36 44.72
CA HIS A 38 -18.69 17.03 44.04
C HIS A 38 -18.96 17.06 42.53
N ASN A 39 -18.86 18.25 41.95
CA ASN A 39 -19.13 18.46 40.54
C ASN A 39 -17.78 18.51 39.82
N LEU A 40 -17.61 17.68 38.80
CA LEU A 40 -16.42 17.75 37.94
C LEU A 40 -16.18 19.16 37.41
N SER A 41 -17.23 19.99 37.26
CA SER A 41 -17.11 21.38 36.81
C SER A 41 -16.46 22.33 37.82
N THR A 42 -16.34 21.97 39.10
CA THR A 42 -15.69 22.80 40.13
C THR A 42 -14.18 22.56 40.22
N LEU A 43 -13.65 21.57 39.51
CA LEU A 43 -12.22 21.32 39.42
C LEU A 43 -11.55 22.35 38.48
N PRO A 44 -10.29 22.75 38.77
CA PRO A 44 -9.47 23.52 37.83
C PRO A 44 -9.46 22.91 36.42
N PRO A 45 -9.42 23.72 35.34
CA PRO A 45 -9.41 23.24 33.96
C PRO A 45 -8.35 22.18 33.68
N GLU A 46 -7.19 22.27 34.34
CA GLU A 46 -6.08 21.33 34.22
C GLU A 46 -6.47 19.94 34.73
N LEU A 47 -7.15 19.86 35.88
CA LEU A 47 -7.60 18.60 36.47
C LEU A 47 -8.75 17.99 35.66
N ARG A 48 -9.69 18.81 35.18
CA ARG A 48 -10.78 18.35 34.30
C ARG A 48 -10.23 17.76 33.01
N ARG A 49 -9.23 18.40 32.42
CA ARG A 49 -8.52 17.90 31.23
C ARG A 49 -7.77 16.60 31.51
N SER A 50 -7.09 16.47 32.65
CA SER A 50 -6.41 15.22 33.03
C SER A 50 -7.39 14.05 33.18
N VAL A 51 -8.56 14.28 33.78
CA VAL A 51 -9.63 13.26 33.88
C VAL A 51 -10.10 12.83 32.48
N LEU A 52 -10.33 13.80 31.58
CA LEU A 52 -10.72 13.51 30.20
C LEU A 52 -9.66 12.73 29.41
N LEU A 53 -8.38 13.08 29.58
CA LEU A 53 -7.28 12.37 28.92
C LEU A 53 -7.16 10.94 29.44
N PHE A 54 -7.30 10.73 30.76
CA PHE A 54 -7.32 9.40 31.35
C PHE A 54 -8.52 8.57 30.85
N LEU A 55 -9.71 9.18 30.75
CA LEU A 55 -10.89 8.52 30.19
C LEU A 55 -10.65 8.10 28.73
N ILE A 56 -10.07 8.98 27.91
CA ILE A 56 -9.69 8.66 26.52
C ILE A 56 -8.72 7.49 26.50
N GLU A 57 -7.67 7.52 27.31
CA GLU A 57 -6.67 6.46 27.36
C GLU A 57 -7.30 5.10 27.73
N VAL A 58 -8.14 5.07 28.76
CA VAL A 58 -8.85 3.85 29.19
C VAL A 58 -9.77 3.34 28.08
N CYS A 59 -10.55 4.22 27.45
CA CYS A 59 -11.48 3.83 26.39
C CYS A 59 -10.78 3.38 25.10
N VAL A 60 -9.66 4.01 24.74
CA VAL A 60 -8.88 3.68 23.52
C VAL A 60 -8.09 2.39 23.70
N ASN A 61 -7.54 2.15 24.90
CA ASN A 61 -6.73 0.97 25.20
C ASN A 61 -7.55 -0.22 25.71
N ALA A 62 -8.88 -0.08 25.84
CA ALA A 62 -9.74 -1.18 26.24
C ALA A 62 -9.59 -2.38 25.26
N PRO A 63 -9.47 -3.63 25.76
CA PRO A 63 -9.34 -4.80 24.90
C PRO A 63 -10.50 -4.89 23.90
N LYS A 64 -10.23 -5.22 22.64
CA LYS A 64 -11.27 -5.36 21.60
C LYS A 64 -12.37 -6.38 21.95
N SER A 65 -12.12 -7.30 22.90
CA SER A 65 -13.11 -8.25 23.40
C SER A 65 -14.13 -7.65 24.38
N THR A 66 -13.90 -6.46 24.92
CA THR A 66 -14.79 -5.79 25.90
C THR A 66 -15.69 -4.71 25.28
N HIS A 67 -15.86 -4.68 23.95
CA HIS A 67 -16.82 -3.79 23.28
C HIS A 67 -18.27 -3.96 23.75
N TYR A 68 -18.58 -5.03 24.48
CA TYR A 68 -19.90 -5.27 25.07
C TYR A 68 -20.10 -4.65 26.46
N THR A 69 -19.05 -4.16 27.15
CA THR A 69 -19.16 -3.70 28.56
C THR A 69 -18.53 -2.34 28.86
N SER A 70 -17.73 -1.76 27.96
CA SER A 70 -17.26 -0.37 28.10
C SER A 70 -18.00 0.51 27.11
N PRO A 71 -18.73 1.56 27.54
CA PRO A 71 -19.25 2.54 26.59
C PRO A 71 -18.06 3.12 25.84
N GLY A 72 -18.08 3.01 24.51
CA GLY A 72 -17.05 3.62 23.66
C GLY A 72 -16.93 5.12 23.95
N LEU A 73 -15.94 5.81 23.40
CA LEU A 73 -15.70 7.21 23.77
C LEU A 73 -16.85 8.16 23.40
N ALA A 74 -17.68 7.81 22.41
CA ALA A 74 -18.70 8.69 21.82
C ALA A 74 -19.79 9.22 22.77
N PRO A 75 -20.41 8.43 23.67
CA PRO A 75 -21.48 8.92 24.56
C PRO A 75 -21.02 10.04 25.50
N TYR A 76 -19.75 10.05 25.88
CA TYR A 76 -19.19 11.10 26.73
C TYR A 76 -19.18 12.49 26.06
N ALA A 77 -19.32 12.56 24.73
CA ALA A 77 -19.42 13.83 24.01
C ALA A 77 -20.71 14.60 24.35
N ALA A 78 -21.73 13.93 24.89
CA ALA A 78 -23.01 14.54 25.23
C ALA A 78 -23.03 15.20 26.62
N VAL A 79 -21.97 15.05 27.43
CA VAL A 79 -21.94 15.52 28.83
C VAL A 79 -21.97 17.05 28.92
N CYS A 80 -21.04 17.73 28.24
CA CYS A 80 -20.99 19.19 28.15
C CYS A 80 -20.12 19.62 26.95
N ARG A 81 -20.10 20.93 26.63
CA ARG A 81 -19.35 21.46 25.47
C ARG A 81 -17.85 21.20 25.52
N GLU A 82 -17.24 21.29 26.71
CA GLU A 82 -15.82 21.01 26.90
C GLU A 82 -15.49 19.54 26.60
N TRP A 83 -16.30 18.62 27.13
CA TRP A 83 -16.17 17.19 26.88
C TRP A 83 -16.39 16.88 25.41
N GLN A 84 -17.45 17.44 24.82
CA GLN A 84 -17.75 17.32 23.40
C GLN A 84 -16.54 17.67 22.55
N GLU A 85 -15.90 18.82 22.80
CA GLU A 85 -14.77 19.26 21.99
C GLU A 85 -13.56 18.32 22.09
N VAL A 86 -13.20 17.90 23.30
CA VAL A 86 -12.05 17.01 23.55
C VAL A 86 -12.29 15.61 23.00
N ILE A 87 -13.50 15.08 23.17
CA ILE A 87 -13.89 13.75 22.72
C ILE A 87 -14.06 13.70 21.21
N GLU A 88 -14.77 14.67 20.61
CA GLU A 88 -14.99 14.69 19.17
C GLU A 88 -13.67 14.85 18.38
N ARG A 89 -12.65 15.49 18.96
CA ARG A 89 -11.29 15.51 18.38
C ARG A 89 -10.66 14.12 18.27
N ASN A 90 -11.05 13.17 19.11
CA ASN A 90 -10.58 11.80 19.08
C ASN A 90 -11.50 10.91 18.23
N THR A 91 -12.81 10.98 18.46
CA THR A 91 -13.77 10.09 17.77
C THR A 91 -13.90 10.40 16.28
N PHE A 92 -13.76 11.65 15.85
CA PHE A 92 -13.75 12.02 14.43
C PHE A 92 -12.37 12.00 13.78
N SER A 93 -11.30 11.71 14.54
CA SER A 93 -9.91 11.74 14.03
C SER A 93 -9.66 10.68 12.95
N SER A 94 -10.15 9.46 13.17
CA SER A 94 -10.00 8.35 12.24
C SER A 94 -11.36 7.69 12.00
N LEU A 95 -11.86 7.80 10.78
CA LEU A 95 -13.16 7.27 10.39
C LEU A 95 -13.00 5.97 9.61
N TYR A 96 -13.80 4.96 9.93
CA TYR A 96 -13.90 3.73 9.16
C TYR A 96 -15.22 3.78 8.37
N LEU A 97 -15.11 3.80 7.04
CA LEU A 97 -16.25 3.99 6.15
C LEU A 97 -16.42 2.78 5.24
N CYS A 98 -17.65 2.32 5.12
CA CYS A 98 -18.13 1.40 4.10
C CYS A 98 -19.44 1.97 3.53
N LEU A 99 -19.97 1.38 2.45
CA LEU A 99 -21.12 1.94 1.73
C LEU A 99 -22.31 2.28 2.64
N ASP A 100 -22.63 1.40 3.59
CA ASP A 100 -23.71 1.53 4.58
C ASP A 100 -23.47 2.62 5.63
N LYS A 101 -22.23 3.10 5.78
CA LYS A 101 -21.86 4.16 6.73
C LYS A 101 -21.71 5.54 6.09
N LEU A 102 -21.91 5.66 4.78
CA LEU A 102 -21.77 6.94 4.09
C LEU A 102 -22.90 7.94 4.40
N ASP A 103 -24.11 7.45 4.69
CA ASP A 103 -25.22 8.35 5.09
C ASP A 103 -25.02 8.89 6.52
N GLU A 104 -24.49 8.06 7.43
CA GLU A 104 -24.04 8.52 8.75
C GLU A 104 -22.88 9.51 8.65
N PHE A 105 -21.94 9.27 7.73
CA PHE A 105 -20.84 10.18 7.46
C PHE A 105 -21.33 11.57 6.99
N GLU A 106 -22.24 11.61 6.02
CA GLU A 106 -22.88 12.86 5.57
C GLU A 106 -23.61 13.57 6.72
N LYS A 107 -24.38 12.81 7.52
CA LYS A 107 -25.18 13.34 8.62
C LYS A 107 -24.34 13.89 9.77
N TYR A 108 -23.21 13.27 10.11
CA TYR A 108 -22.46 13.61 11.32
C TYR A 108 -21.16 14.39 11.06
N VAL A 109 -20.58 14.30 9.86
CA VAL A 109 -19.29 14.94 9.51
C VAL A 109 -19.51 16.18 8.66
N HIS A 110 -20.04 17.22 9.31
CA HIS A 110 -20.28 18.54 8.71
C HIS A 110 -19.68 19.66 9.57
N GLY A 111 -19.45 20.83 8.96
CA GLY A 111 -18.91 22.02 9.62
C GLY A 111 -17.60 21.75 10.36
N ALA A 112 -17.50 22.18 11.61
CA ALA A 112 -16.27 22.08 12.41
C ALA A 112 -15.75 20.65 12.63
N ARG A 113 -16.59 19.61 12.47
CA ARG A 113 -16.17 18.20 12.60
C ARG A 113 -15.30 17.76 11.42
N ARG A 114 -15.47 18.32 10.22
CA ARG A 114 -14.61 18.05 9.05
C ARG A 114 -13.14 18.35 9.37
N ARG A 115 -12.88 19.46 10.10
CA ARG A 115 -11.52 19.88 10.53
C ARG A 115 -10.86 18.92 11.52
N ARG A 116 -11.61 17.96 12.09
CA ARG A 116 -11.09 16.96 13.03
C ARG A 116 -10.67 15.67 12.34
N VAL A 117 -11.13 15.43 11.10
CA VAL A 117 -10.81 14.23 10.34
C VAL A 117 -9.35 14.26 9.90
N ARG A 118 -8.55 13.31 10.38
CA ARG A 118 -7.14 13.13 10.01
C ARG A 118 -6.96 11.94 9.09
N GLN A 119 -7.78 10.92 9.28
CA GLN A 119 -7.69 9.66 8.56
C GLN A 119 -9.07 9.14 8.19
N ILE A 120 -9.18 8.59 6.98
CA ILE A 120 -10.32 7.82 6.52
C ILE A 120 -9.81 6.45 6.09
N VAL A 121 -10.39 5.39 6.65
CA VAL A 121 -10.19 4.01 6.21
C VAL A 121 -11.44 3.61 5.46
N VAL A 122 -11.35 3.55 4.14
CA VAL A 122 -12.43 3.11 3.27
C VAL A 122 -12.32 1.60 3.08
N HIS A 123 -13.35 0.90 3.55
CA HIS A 123 -13.50 -0.52 3.38
C HIS A 123 -14.59 -0.83 2.35
N ILE A 124 -14.17 -1.33 1.20
CA ILE A 124 -15.06 -1.89 0.20
C ILE A 124 -15.45 -3.29 0.68
N LYS A 125 -16.61 -3.36 1.35
CA LYS A 125 -17.18 -4.60 1.88
C LYS A 125 -17.79 -5.40 0.73
N ALA A 126 -17.03 -6.34 0.20
CA ALA A 126 -17.51 -7.24 -0.83
C ALA A 126 -18.66 -8.11 -0.29
N PRO A 127 -19.66 -8.47 -1.12
CA PRO A 127 -20.75 -9.33 -0.70
C PRO A 127 -20.26 -10.65 -0.10
N GLU A 128 -21.04 -11.17 0.83
CA GLU A 128 -20.86 -12.54 1.32
C GLU A 128 -21.19 -13.53 0.20
N TYR A 129 -20.50 -14.66 0.24
CA TYR A 129 -20.74 -15.77 -0.67
C TYR A 129 -20.80 -17.08 0.11
N SER A 130 -21.71 -17.95 -0.29
CA SER A 130 -21.89 -19.25 0.31
C SER A 130 -20.83 -20.21 -0.23
N CYS A 131 -19.69 -20.35 0.46
CA CYS A 131 -18.87 -21.54 0.25
C CYS A 131 -18.17 -22.05 1.52
N ASP A 132 -18.44 -23.31 1.81
CA ASP A 132 -17.79 -24.14 2.82
C ASP A 132 -17.90 -25.62 2.37
N PRO A 133 -16.86 -26.19 1.73
CA PRO A 133 -15.62 -25.54 1.31
C PRO A 133 -15.78 -24.67 0.06
N CYS A 134 -14.86 -23.73 -0.15
CA CYS A 134 -14.76 -23.00 -1.40
C CYS A 134 -14.11 -23.85 -2.47
N VAL A 135 -14.91 -24.39 -3.40
CA VAL A 135 -14.42 -25.29 -4.48
C VAL A 135 -14.45 -24.64 -5.86
N GLN A 136 -15.13 -23.51 -6.01
CA GLN A 136 -15.30 -22.83 -7.29
C GLN A 136 -14.54 -21.50 -7.32
N LYS A 137 -14.11 -21.08 -8.51
CA LYS A 137 -13.65 -19.72 -8.75
C LYS A 137 -14.80 -18.73 -8.63
N GLU A 138 -14.45 -17.46 -8.47
CA GLU A 138 -15.43 -16.38 -8.46
C GLU A 138 -16.21 -16.30 -9.78
N THR A 139 -17.53 -16.20 -9.69
CA THR A 139 -18.43 -16.15 -10.86
C THR A 139 -18.45 -14.75 -11.48
N PHE A 140 -19.00 -14.63 -12.68
CA PHE A 140 -19.21 -13.31 -13.30
C PHE A 140 -20.14 -12.43 -12.46
N ASP A 141 -21.21 -13.01 -11.90
CA ASP A 141 -22.15 -12.26 -11.05
C ASP A 141 -21.50 -11.79 -9.75
N ASP A 142 -20.62 -12.59 -9.14
CA ASP A 142 -19.84 -12.17 -7.97
C ASP A 142 -18.97 -10.96 -8.31
N LYS A 143 -18.25 -11.02 -9.45
CA LYS A 143 -17.41 -9.92 -9.95
C LYS A 143 -18.22 -8.66 -10.21
N ARG A 144 -19.39 -8.79 -10.84
CA ARG A 144 -20.29 -7.66 -11.09
C ARG A 144 -20.75 -7.02 -9.78
N ARG A 145 -21.15 -7.82 -8.78
CA ARG A 145 -21.63 -7.31 -7.49
C ARG A 145 -20.52 -6.59 -6.71
N ILE A 146 -19.31 -7.12 -6.68
CA ILE A 146 -18.20 -6.43 -6.00
C ILE A 146 -17.80 -5.13 -6.72
N ASN A 147 -17.77 -5.13 -8.06
CA ASN A 147 -17.48 -3.93 -8.83
C ASN A 147 -18.55 -2.85 -8.61
N ASP A 148 -19.83 -3.23 -8.48
CA ASP A 148 -20.92 -2.30 -8.12
C ASP A 148 -20.70 -1.65 -6.76
N VAL A 149 -20.43 -2.47 -5.73
CA VAL A 149 -20.14 -1.95 -4.39
C VAL A 149 -18.89 -1.07 -4.39
N PHE A 150 -17.82 -1.48 -5.09
CA PHE A 150 -16.60 -0.71 -5.23
C PHE A 150 -16.87 0.67 -5.84
N THR A 151 -17.57 0.68 -6.98
CA THR A 151 -17.93 1.90 -7.72
C THR A 151 -18.79 2.82 -6.87
N ARG A 152 -19.89 2.31 -6.31
CA ARG A 152 -20.83 3.11 -5.51
C ARG A 152 -20.20 3.69 -4.26
N THR A 153 -19.34 2.92 -3.58
CA THR A 153 -18.67 3.39 -2.36
C THR A 153 -17.76 4.57 -2.68
N LEU A 154 -16.92 4.44 -3.71
CA LEU A 154 -15.97 5.49 -4.06
C LEU A 154 -16.65 6.71 -4.68
N THR A 155 -17.61 6.53 -5.61
CA THR A 155 -18.33 7.67 -6.21
C THR A 155 -19.12 8.45 -5.19
N ARG A 156 -19.80 7.77 -4.24
CA ARG A 156 -20.55 8.42 -3.16
C ARG A 156 -19.61 9.14 -2.20
N LEU A 157 -18.54 8.48 -1.74
CA LEU A 157 -17.57 9.11 -0.83
C LEU A 157 -16.92 10.34 -1.47
N PHE A 158 -16.43 10.22 -2.71
CA PHE A 158 -15.78 11.32 -3.41
C PHE A 158 -16.77 12.48 -3.63
N SER A 159 -18.04 12.18 -3.89
CA SER A 159 -19.08 13.22 -3.98
C SER A 159 -19.31 13.95 -2.67
N LEU A 160 -19.36 13.24 -1.54
CA LEU A 160 -19.52 13.85 -0.21
C LEU A 160 -18.33 14.72 0.21
N MET A 161 -17.12 14.34 -0.21
CA MET A 161 -15.89 15.07 0.12
C MET A 161 -15.53 16.18 -0.87
N HIS A 162 -16.09 16.15 -2.08
CA HIS A 162 -15.86 17.16 -3.10
C HIS A 162 -16.24 18.57 -2.65
N GLU A 163 -17.27 18.68 -1.81
CA GLU A 163 -17.82 19.96 -1.34
C GLU A 163 -17.06 20.57 -0.15
N TRP A 164 -15.99 19.91 0.33
CA TRP A 164 -15.27 20.36 1.51
C TRP A 164 -14.37 21.54 1.15
N THR A 165 -14.56 22.66 1.85
CA THR A 165 -13.75 23.86 1.63
C THR A 165 -12.39 23.74 2.33
N PRO A 166 -11.34 24.46 1.86
CA PRO A 166 -10.01 24.45 2.48
C PRO A 166 -10.05 24.75 3.98
N ASP A 167 -10.94 25.65 4.38
CA ASP A 167 -11.19 25.97 5.78
C ASP A 167 -11.67 24.77 6.57
N GLU A 168 -12.59 23.96 6.03
CA GLU A 168 -13.13 22.80 6.72
C GLU A 168 -12.16 21.62 6.82
N ILE A 169 -11.00 21.69 6.17
CA ILE A 169 -10.02 20.61 6.11
C ILE A 169 -8.95 20.85 7.19
N ILE A 170 -8.49 19.77 7.83
CA ILE A 170 -7.39 19.86 8.78
C ILE A 170 -6.11 20.35 8.08
N PRO A 171 -5.30 21.23 8.70
CA PRO A 171 -3.99 21.57 8.18
C PRO A 171 -3.14 20.32 7.92
N GLY A 172 -2.57 20.21 6.72
CA GLY A 172 -1.83 19.02 6.26
C GLY A 172 -2.68 17.97 5.54
N GLY A 173 -4.01 18.10 5.55
CA GLY A 173 -4.94 17.24 4.84
C GLY A 173 -5.18 15.87 5.49
N ILE A 174 -5.86 15.00 4.75
CA ILE A 174 -6.38 13.72 5.24
C ILE A 174 -5.62 12.56 4.60
N ARG A 175 -5.28 11.56 5.43
CA ARG A 175 -4.80 10.26 4.95
C ARG A 175 -5.99 9.34 4.64
N MET A 176 -6.08 8.84 3.41
CA MET A 176 -7.05 7.85 3.00
C MET A 176 -6.38 6.49 2.82
N ASN A 177 -6.85 5.48 3.56
CA ASN A 177 -6.47 4.08 3.36
C ASN A 177 -7.64 3.35 2.68
N MET A 178 -7.37 2.59 1.62
CA MET A 178 -8.38 1.80 0.92
C MET A 178 -8.11 0.31 1.04
N THR A 179 -9.17 -0.44 1.28
CA THR A 179 -9.14 -1.88 1.52
C THR A 179 -10.34 -2.56 0.88
N VAL A 180 -10.18 -3.80 0.41
CA VAL A 180 -11.28 -4.57 -0.22
C VAL A 180 -11.30 -6.00 0.32
N SER A 181 -12.39 -6.43 0.94
CA SER A 181 -12.56 -7.84 1.32
C SER A 181 -14.01 -8.21 1.56
N SER A 182 -14.32 -9.50 1.53
CA SER A 182 -15.60 -10.06 1.96
C SER A 182 -15.49 -10.64 3.37
N PRO A 183 -16.56 -10.63 4.18
CA PRO A 183 -16.63 -11.42 5.41
C PRO A 183 -16.38 -12.92 5.18
N SER A 184 -16.65 -13.42 3.98
CA SER A 184 -16.46 -14.83 3.59
C SER A 184 -15.02 -15.16 3.14
N ASP A 185 -14.17 -14.15 2.95
CA ASP A 185 -12.75 -14.34 2.61
C ASP A 185 -12.06 -15.11 3.73
N LEU A 186 -11.11 -16.01 3.41
CA LEU A 186 -10.58 -16.98 4.38
C LEU A 186 -9.92 -16.28 5.59
N ARG A 187 -9.39 -15.08 5.42
CA ARG A 187 -8.77 -14.31 6.51
C ARG A 187 -9.75 -13.55 7.40
N ASN A 188 -11.01 -13.45 7.00
CA ASN A 188 -12.04 -12.69 7.72
C ASN A 188 -13.07 -13.59 8.40
N VAL A 189 -13.10 -14.89 8.08
CA VAL A 189 -13.97 -15.84 8.77
C VAL A 189 -13.52 -16.06 10.22
N ASN A 190 -14.45 -16.48 11.07
CA ASN A 190 -14.15 -16.83 12.46
C ASN A 190 -13.15 -17.99 12.56
N LEU A 191 -12.50 -18.12 13.73
CA LEU A 191 -11.44 -19.11 13.95
C LEU A 191 -11.89 -20.55 13.66
N GLN A 192 -13.12 -20.93 14.04
CA GLN A 192 -13.64 -22.29 13.83
C GLN A 192 -13.77 -22.61 12.33
N LEU A 193 -14.35 -21.68 11.56
CA LEU A 193 -14.51 -21.85 10.11
C LEU A 193 -13.16 -21.77 9.40
N TRP A 194 -12.26 -20.88 9.84
CA TRP A 194 -10.90 -20.82 9.32
C TRP A 194 -10.18 -22.15 9.50
N GLN A 195 -10.27 -22.75 10.69
CA GLN A 195 -9.68 -24.06 10.97
C GLN A 195 -10.30 -25.11 10.04
N LYS A 196 -11.63 -25.27 10.05
CA LYS A 196 -12.34 -26.23 9.20
C LYS A 196 -11.93 -26.14 7.72
N ARG A 197 -11.88 -24.93 7.17
CA ARG A 197 -11.53 -24.70 5.76
C ARG A 197 -10.05 -24.91 5.46
N ARG A 198 -9.15 -24.51 6.36
CA ARG A 198 -7.69 -24.65 6.18
C ARG A 198 -7.25 -26.10 6.02
N TRP A 199 -7.86 -27.05 6.72
CA TRP A 199 -7.53 -28.48 6.62
C TRP A 199 -8.36 -29.23 5.58
N ASN A 200 -9.22 -28.54 4.83
CA ASN A 200 -10.02 -29.16 3.78
C ASN A 200 -9.29 -29.10 2.42
N ASN A 201 -8.83 -30.25 1.94
CA ASN A 201 -8.09 -30.34 0.66
C ASN A 201 -8.91 -29.93 -0.57
N ARG A 202 -10.24 -29.86 -0.46
CA ARG A 202 -11.11 -29.37 -1.54
C ARG A 202 -11.28 -27.85 -1.51
N ASP A 203 -10.98 -27.18 -0.38
CA ASP A 203 -11.08 -25.74 -0.27
C ASP A 203 -9.92 -25.06 -1.00
N ILE A 204 -10.21 -24.38 -2.10
CA ILE A 204 -9.24 -23.63 -2.89
C ILE A 204 -8.88 -22.29 -2.21
N GLY A 205 -9.58 -21.90 -1.14
CA GLY A 205 -9.34 -20.72 -0.34
C GLY A 205 -9.28 -19.45 -1.17
N GLU A 206 -8.22 -18.67 -0.95
CA GLU A 206 -7.93 -17.43 -1.70
C GLU A 206 -7.70 -17.65 -3.20
N ARG A 207 -7.42 -18.90 -3.65
CA ARG A 207 -7.30 -19.19 -5.09
C ARG A 207 -8.63 -19.00 -5.84
N ARG A 208 -9.77 -18.89 -5.13
CA ARG A 208 -11.05 -18.46 -5.72
C ARG A 208 -10.92 -17.16 -6.51
N PHE A 209 -10.07 -16.25 -6.04
CA PHE A 209 -9.88 -14.91 -6.59
C PHE A 209 -8.62 -14.78 -7.47
N ALA A 210 -7.96 -15.89 -7.80
CA ALA A 210 -6.70 -15.88 -8.55
C ALA A 210 -6.79 -15.21 -9.93
N ASP A 211 -7.98 -15.17 -10.53
CA ASP A 211 -8.28 -14.53 -11.83
C ASP A 211 -9.32 -13.42 -11.69
N SER A 212 -9.44 -12.85 -10.49
CA SER A 212 -10.39 -11.79 -10.20
C SER A 212 -9.66 -10.53 -9.74
N VAL A 213 -10.13 -9.41 -10.28
CA VAL A 213 -9.61 -8.09 -10.03
C VAL A 213 -10.82 -7.17 -9.93
N VAL A 214 -10.89 -6.43 -8.85
CA VAL A 214 -11.95 -5.46 -8.58
C VAL A 214 -11.69 -4.20 -9.38
N ASP A 215 -12.72 -3.68 -10.02
CA ASP A 215 -12.64 -2.49 -10.87
C ASP A 215 -13.95 -1.70 -10.81
N PHE A 216 -13.98 -0.53 -11.45
CA PHE A 216 -15.20 0.21 -11.69
C PHE A 216 -16.14 -0.53 -12.65
N VAL A 217 -17.44 -0.56 -12.38
CA VAL A 217 -18.45 -1.21 -13.23
C VAL A 217 -18.40 -0.66 -14.65
N GLY A 218 -18.40 -1.55 -15.65
CA GLY A 218 -18.40 -1.18 -17.07
C GLY A 218 -17.02 -0.93 -17.67
N SER A 219 -15.95 -1.09 -16.89
CA SER A 219 -14.56 -0.95 -17.36
C SER A 219 -14.01 -2.20 -18.05
N ASP A 220 -14.82 -3.27 -18.15
CA ASP A 220 -14.43 -4.50 -18.84
C ASP A 220 -14.34 -4.29 -20.36
N ASP A 221 -13.09 -4.29 -20.79
CA ASP A 221 -12.57 -4.61 -22.11
C ASP A 221 -12.73 -3.66 -23.31
N VAL A 222 -13.60 -2.65 -23.34
CA VAL A 222 -13.76 -1.84 -24.58
C VAL A 222 -13.78 -0.32 -24.40
N ARG A 223 -14.16 0.24 -23.24
CA ARG A 223 -14.24 1.71 -23.08
C ARG A 223 -13.65 2.15 -21.74
N ARG A 224 -12.63 3.01 -21.82
CA ARG A 224 -12.15 3.81 -20.68
C ARG A 224 -13.26 4.81 -20.34
N VAL A 225 -14.06 4.54 -19.31
CA VAL A 225 -14.86 5.62 -18.71
C VAL A 225 -13.91 6.41 -17.83
N VAL A 226 -13.40 7.50 -18.39
CA VAL A 226 -12.60 8.51 -17.71
C VAL A 226 -13.55 9.36 -16.86
N ASP A 227 -13.11 9.83 -15.69
CA ASP A 227 -13.84 10.78 -14.82
C ASP A 227 -15.03 10.20 -14.03
N VAL A 228 -14.92 8.95 -13.57
CA VAL A 228 -15.92 8.33 -12.68
C VAL A 228 -16.03 9.07 -11.33
N LEU A 229 -14.92 9.61 -10.82
CA LEU A 229 -14.83 10.19 -9.49
C LEU A 229 -14.73 11.71 -9.56
N LYS A 230 -15.49 12.40 -8.69
CA LYS A 230 -15.36 13.85 -8.49
C LYS A 230 -14.03 14.18 -7.81
N PRO A 231 -13.38 15.31 -8.11
CA PRO A 231 -12.11 15.66 -7.49
C PRO A 231 -12.28 15.91 -5.97
N VAL A 232 -11.37 15.35 -5.16
CA VAL A 232 -11.34 15.54 -3.70
C VAL A 232 -10.04 16.23 -3.29
N TYR A 233 -10.17 17.47 -2.84
CA TYR A 233 -9.04 18.32 -2.45
C TYR A 233 -8.52 18.07 -1.03
N ALA A 234 -9.29 17.35 -0.21
CA ALA A 234 -8.98 17.12 1.20
C ALA A 234 -7.92 16.01 1.43
N ILE A 235 -7.72 15.11 0.47
CA ILE A 235 -6.79 13.97 0.63
C ILE A 235 -5.38 14.39 0.22
N THR A 236 -4.43 14.22 1.13
CA THR A 236 -2.99 14.50 0.89
C THR A 236 -2.14 13.23 0.91
N CYS A 237 -2.66 12.12 1.43
CA CYS A 237 -1.96 10.84 1.45
C CYS A 237 -2.93 9.72 1.09
N PHE A 238 -2.62 8.95 0.04
CA PHE A 238 -3.41 7.79 -0.37
C PHE A 238 -2.61 6.49 -0.17
N VAL A 239 -3.24 5.52 0.48
CA VAL A 239 -2.63 4.23 0.79
C VAL A 239 -3.58 3.12 0.36
N SER A 240 -3.06 2.14 -0.37
CA SER A 240 -3.75 0.88 -0.62
C SER A 240 -3.15 -0.22 0.25
N GLU A 241 -3.97 -0.91 1.04
CA GLU A 241 -3.52 -2.05 1.84
C GLU A 241 -3.73 -3.35 1.04
N GLY A 242 -2.68 -3.89 0.41
CA GLY A 242 -2.83 -4.93 -0.61
C GLY A 242 -2.01 -6.20 -0.42
N LEU A 243 -1.42 -6.46 0.75
CA LEU A 243 -0.71 -7.74 0.93
C LEU A 243 -1.67 -8.92 1.08
N ASN A 244 -2.91 -8.70 1.55
CA ASN A 244 -3.78 -9.78 2.01
C ASN A 244 -5.29 -9.60 1.69
N ARG A 245 -5.63 -8.68 0.79
CA ARG A 245 -6.99 -8.25 0.44
C ARG A 245 -7.25 -8.46 -1.06
N ARG A 246 -8.51 -8.36 -1.50
CA ARG A 246 -8.88 -8.61 -2.91
C ARG A 246 -8.09 -7.70 -3.86
N ALA A 247 -7.63 -8.27 -4.97
CA ALA A 247 -6.87 -7.53 -5.97
C ALA A 247 -7.75 -6.43 -6.57
N VAL A 248 -7.19 -5.23 -6.73
CA VAL A 248 -7.84 -4.10 -7.42
C VAL A 248 -7.07 -3.82 -8.69
N MET A 249 -7.79 -3.41 -9.74
CA MET A 249 -7.21 -3.13 -11.04
C MET A 249 -6.19 -2.00 -10.91
N PRO A 250 -4.97 -2.13 -11.46
CA PRO A 250 -4.00 -1.04 -11.48
C PRO A 250 -4.61 0.27 -12.02
N ALA A 251 -5.35 0.20 -13.13
CA ALA A 251 -6.02 1.37 -13.71
C ALA A 251 -7.02 2.04 -12.74
N ALA A 252 -7.76 1.28 -11.93
CA ALA A 252 -8.66 1.84 -10.91
C ALA A 252 -7.89 2.67 -9.88
N TYR A 253 -6.71 2.23 -9.44
CA TYR A 253 -5.85 3.05 -8.58
C TYR A 253 -5.40 4.33 -9.27
N ALA A 254 -5.06 4.27 -10.55
CA ALA A 254 -4.65 5.45 -11.32
C ALA A 254 -5.79 6.46 -11.47
N GLU A 255 -7.03 6.00 -11.69
CA GLU A 255 -8.24 6.84 -11.71
C GLU A 255 -8.49 7.49 -10.34
N ILE A 256 -8.36 6.72 -9.25
CA ILE A 256 -8.48 7.26 -7.89
C ILE A 256 -7.46 8.38 -7.67
N ILE A 257 -6.18 8.15 -7.99
CA ILE A 257 -5.12 9.17 -7.82
C ILE A 257 -5.40 10.42 -8.66
N SER A 258 -5.89 10.24 -9.89
CA SER A 258 -6.23 11.35 -10.80
C SER A 258 -7.34 12.24 -10.23
N ALA A 259 -8.21 11.70 -9.37
CA ALA A 259 -9.27 12.42 -8.69
C ALA A 259 -8.85 13.03 -7.34
N LEU A 260 -7.54 13.06 -6.99
CA LEU A 260 -7.02 13.64 -5.74
C LEU A 260 -6.04 14.79 -5.99
N PRO A 261 -6.51 16.01 -6.36
CA PRO A 261 -5.63 17.08 -6.86
C PRO A 261 -4.53 17.57 -5.91
N ASN A 262 -4.69 17.34 -4.60
CA ASN A 262 -3.75 17.79 -3.56
C ASN A 262 -2.95 16.63 -2.93
N VAL A 263 -3.00 15.42 -3.50
CA VAL A 263 -2.26 14.27 -2.96
C VAL A 263 -0.75 14.50 -3.09
N ARG A 264 -0.03 14.24 -2.00
CA ARG A 264 1.44 14.39 -1.89
C ARG A 264 2.15 13.07 -1.75
N GLU A 265 1.49 12.08 -1.13
CA GLU A 265 2.06 10.76 -0.92
C GLU A 265 1.11 9.66 -1.39
N VAL A 266 1.62 8.73 -2.18
CA VAL A 266 0.85 7.58 -2.69
C VAL A 266 1.61 6.28 -2.41
N TYR A 267 0.92 5.34 -1.78
CA TYR A 267 1.42 4.00 -1.46
C TYR A 267 0.53 2.93 -2.09
N LEU A 268 1.02 2.33 -3.17
CA LEU A 268 0.33 1.31 -3.96
C LEU A 268 0.83 -0.10 -3.67
N ASN A 269 -0.10 -1.03 -3.51
CA ASN A 269 0.15 -2.46 -3.55
C ASN A 269 -0.59 -3.02 -4.78
N LEU A 270 0.15 -3.29 -5.85
CA LEU A 270 -0.38 -3.76 -7.12
C LEU A 270 -0.24 -5.27 -7.23
N MET A 271 -1.36 -5.97 -7.42
CA MET A 271 -1.37 -7.41 -7.68
C MET A 271 -1.07 -7.66 -9.16
N LYS A 272 -0.06 -8.50 -9.44
CA LYS A 272 0.29 -8.93 -10.78
C LYS A 272 -0.57 -10.10 -11.22
N ASP A 273 -1.25 -9.97 -12.35
CA ASP A 273 -1.93 -11.10 -12.98
C ASP A 273 -0.87 -12.12 -13.43
N ARG A 274 -1.18 -13.41 -13.23
CA ARG A 274 -0.35 -14.53 -13.65
C ARG A 274 -0.31 -14.69 -15.17
N ARG A 275 -1.37 -14.28 -15.87
CA ARG A 275 -1.49 -14.31 -17.33
C ARG A 275 -0.77 -13.11 -17.91
N VAL A 276 0.25 -13.39 -18.72
CA VAL A 276 1.12 -12.38 -19.34
C VAL A 276 0.33 -11.30 -20.09
N LEU A 277 -0.60 -11.71 -20.97
CA LEU A 277 -1.36 -10.78 -21.81
C LEU A 277 -2.28 -9.85 -20.99
N VAL A 278 -2.94 -10.40 -19.97
CA VAL A 278 -3.81 -9.61 -19.06
C VAL A 278 -2.97 -8.64 -18.25
N ARG A 279 -1.85 -9.10 -17.69
CA ARG A 279 -0.91 -8.24 -16.95
C ARG A 279 -0.42 -7.08 -17.82
N LYS A 280 -0.01 -7.34 -19.06
CA LYS A 280 0.41 -6.31 -20.02
C LYS A 280 -0.68 -5.26 -20.24
N ARG A 281 -1.91 -5.72 -20.48
CA ARG A 281 -3.07 -4.84 -20.67
C ARG A 281 -3.29 -3.94 -19.45
N ASN A 282 -3.32 -4.54 -18.25
CA ASN A 282 -3.57 -3.82 -17.00
C ASN A 282 -2.49 -2.76 -16.72
N PHE A 283 -1.22 -3.10 -16.96
CA PHE A 283 -0.11 -2.17 -16.79
C PHE A 283 -0.07 -1.09 -17.86
N ARG A 284 -0.50 -1.39 -19.09
CA ARG A 284 -0.66 -0.38 -20.13
C ARG A 284 -1.71 0.64 -19.74
N GLN A 285 -2.89 0.18 -19.33
CA GLN A 285 -3.97 1.05 -18.86
C GLN A 285 -3.56 1.89 -17.64
N PHE A 286 -2.79 1.31 -16.71
CA PHE A 286 -2.21 2.06 -15.60
C PHE A 286 -1.25 3.15 -16.07
N GLY A 287 -0.30 2.82 -16.95
CA GLY A 287 0.65 3.76 -17.52
C GLY A 287 -0.03 4.92 -18.26
N ASP A 288 -1.05 4.61 -19.08
CA ASP A 288 -1.82 5.60 -19.84
C ASP A 288 -2.47 6.67 -18.94
N LEU A 289 -2.80 6.34 -17.69
CA LEU A 289 -3.46 7.22 -16.74
C LEU A 289 -2.49 8.04 -15.87
N THR A 290 -1.20 7.70 -15.86
CA THR A 290 -0.19 8.45 -15.09
C THR A 290 -0.06 9.91 -15.56
N ILE A 291 -0.40 10.20 -16.82
CA ILE A 291 -0.41 11.58 -17.36
C ILE A 291 -1.43 12.49 -16.66
N ARG A 292 -2.47 11.93 -16.03
CA ARG A 292 -3.51 12.66 -15.29
C ARG A 292 -3.19 12.80 -13.80
N TRP A 293 -2.06 12.26 -13.35
CA TRP A 293 -1.70 12.35 -11.94
C TRP A 293 -1.34 13.78 -11.56
N PRO A 294 -1.67 14.18 -10.32
CA PRO A 294 -1.50 15.55 -9.87
C PRO A 294 -0.03 15.91 -9.69
N GLN A 295 0.31 17.14 -10.05
CA GLN A 295 1.65 17.69 -9.89
C GLN A 295 2.04 17.90 -8.41
N SER A 296 1.08 17.87 -7.48
CA SER A 296 1.34 17.93 -6.04
C SER A 296 1.97 16.65 -5.49
N LEU A 297 2.00 15.55 -6.26
CA LEU A 297 2.52 14.27 -5.81
C LEU A 297 4.04 14.35 -5.66
N GLU A 298 4.54 14.21 -4.43
CA GLU A 298 5.96 14.30 -4.10
C GLU A 298 6.57 12.92 -3.85
N LYS A 299 5.78 11.96 -3.35
CA LYS A 299 6.25 10.63 -2.97
C LYS A 299 5.37 9.53 -3.54
N LEU A 300 6.00 8.61 -4.28
CA LEU A 300 5.35 7.45 -4.86
C LEU A 300 6.04 6.17 -4.41
N VAL A 301 5.26 5.27 -3.80
CA VAL A 301 5.71 3.93 -3.40
C VAL A 301 4.82 2.90 -4.08
N ILE A 302 5.38 2.02 -4.91
CA ILE A 302 4.65 0.93 -5.57
C ILE A 302 5.27 -0.41 -5.20
N ARG A 303 4.45 -1.31 -4.65
CA ARG A 303 4.84 -2.68 -4.33
C ARG A 303 4.04 -3.64 -5.20
N GLY A 304 4.71 -4.30 -6.13
CA GLY A 304 4.19 -5.39 -6.92
C GLY A 304 4.16 -6.69 -6.11
N ASN A 305 2.99 -7.27 -6.02
CA ASN A 305 2.73 -8.55 -5.35
C ASN A 305 2.28 -9.60 -6.38
N THR A 306 2.44 -10.87 -6.04
CA THR A 306 1.91 -12.00 -6.81
C THR A 306 1.19 -12.95 -5.88
N ILE A 307 0.17 -13.64 -6.40
CA ILE A 307 -0.51 -14.75 -5.71
C ILE A 307 0.34 -16.04 -5.69
N SER A 308 1.47 -16.07 -6.40
CA SER A 308 2.38 -17.22 -6.42
C SER A 308 3.10 -17.35 -5.08
N ASN A 309 3.09 -18.56 -4.51
CA ASN A 309 3.89 -18.88 -3.34
C ASN A 309 5.37 -18.68 -3.71
N TRP A 310 6.13 -17.99 -2.87
CA TRP A 310 7.59 -17.80 -3.03
C TRP A 310 8.36 -19.13 -3.13
N ARG A 311 7.78 -20.23 -2.63
CA ARG A 311 8.30 -21.61 -2.74
C ARG A 311 8.00 -22.30 -4.08
N GLN A 312 6.97 -21.85 -4.79
CA GLN A 312 6.70 -22.32 -6.15
C GLN A 312 7.47 -21.40 -7.07
N LEU A 313 8.63 -21.84 -7.56
CA LEU A 313 9.39 -21.13 -8.57
C LEU A 313 8.51 -20.93 -9.81
N PRO A 314 8.19 -19.68 -10.15
CA PRO A 314 8.55 -19.27 -11.49
C PRO A 314 9.02 -17.81 -11.48
N HIS A 315 10.22 -17.56 -10.95
CA HIS A 315 10.88 -16.27 -11.17
C HIS A 315 11.14 -16.03 -12.67
N ALA A 316 11.30 -17.11 -13.45
CA ALA A 316 11.37 -17.07 -14.91
C ALA A 316 10.01 -16.72 -15.55
N ALA A 317 8.95 -17.54 -15.40
CA ALA A 317 7.72 -17.34 -16.17
C ALA A 317 6.92 -16.06 -15.83
N ILE A 318 7.07 -15.49 -14.63
CA ILE A 318 6.42 -14.21 -14.27
C ILE A 318 7.24 -13.01 -14.78
N ALA A 319 8.56 -13.15 -14.94
CA ALA A 319 9.45 -12.10 -15.44
C ALA A 319 9.65 -12.12 -16.97
N GLU A 320 9.55 -13.29 -17.62
CA GLU A 320 9.96 -13.52 -19.02
C GLU A 320 8.93 -13.09 -20.08
N GLY A 321 7.65 -12.98 -19.72
CA GLY A 321 6.62 -12.56 -20.66
C GLY A 321 6.49 -11.04 -20.72
N ASP A 322 7.46 -10.37 -21.35
CA ASP A 322 7.38 -9.02 -21.93
C ASP A 322 6.66 -7.98 -21.03
N SER A 323 7.40 -7.58 -19.98
CA SER A 323 8.14 -6.32 -19.93
C SER A 323 7.19 -5.17 -19.62
N GLY A 324 7.21 -4.73 -18.36
CA GLY A 324 6.53 -3.49 -17.99
C GLY A 324 7.26 -2.28 -18.54
N GLU A 325 7.82 -2.35 -19.76
CA GLU A 325 8.61 -1.28 -20.38
C GLU A 325 7.78 -0.01 -20.51
N TYR A 326 6.57 -0.13 -21.06
CA TYR A 326 5.67 1.00 -21.18
C TYR A 326 5.37 1.65 -19.82
N VAL A 327 4.98 0.87 -18.81
CA VAL A 327 4.74 1.41 -17.47
C VAL A 327 6.02 1.93 -16.82
N SER A 328 7.18 1.33 -17.11
CA SER A 328 8.48 1.81 -16.60
C SER A 328 8.84 3.16 -17.19
N GLN A 329 8.59 3.35 -18.49
CA GLN A 329 8.78 4.63 -19.17
C GLN A 329 7.85 5.69 -18.58
N CYS A 330 6.56 5.39 -18.44
CA CYS A 330 5.60 6.29 -17.79
C CYS A 330 6.04 6.69 -16.38
N LEU A 331 6.53 5.74 -15.57
CA LEU A 331 6.99 6.01 -14.20
C LEU A 331 8.29 6.83 -14.18
N GLN A 332 9.20 6.62 -15.13
CA GLN A 332 10.41 7.43 -15.27
C GLN A 332 10.11 8.86 -15.71
N ASP A 333 9.20 9.03 -16.67
CA ASP A 333 8.77 10.35 -17.12
C ASP A 333 8.06 11.11 -16.00
N PHE A 334 7.22 10.41 -15.22
CA PHE A 334 6.57 10.99 -14.06
C PHE A 334 7.52 11.29 -12.90
N ALA A 335 8.65 10.57 -12.79
CA ALA A 335 9.62 10.77 -11.72
C ALA A 335 10.25 12.18 -11.71
N ALA A 336 10.15 12.93 -12.81
CA ALA A 336 10.64 14.30 -12.90
C ALA A 336 10.03 15.26 -11.87
N GLY A 337 8.78 15.02 -11.46
CA GLY A 337 8.07 15.80 -10.45
C GLY A 337 8.17 15.26 -9.02
N LEU A 338 8.78 14.08 -8.83
CA LEU A 338 8.83 13.40 -7.54
C LEU A 338 10.06 13.80 -6.72
N ARG A 339 9.91 13.87 -5.40
CA ARG A 339 11.03 13.88 -4.43
C ARG A 339 11.47 12.47 -4.04
N SER A 340 10.53 11.53 -3.99
CA SER A 340 10.79 10.15 -3.59
C SER A 340 10.09 9.15 -4.50
N LEU A 341 10.85 8.21 -5.05
CA LEU A 341 10.34 7.08 -5.83
C LEU A 341 10.79 5.76 -5.20
N ALA A 342 9.84 4.88 -4.87
CA ALA A 342 10.14 3.53 -4.45
C ALA A 342 9.33 2.50 -5.25
N ILE A 343 9.98 1.54 -5.89
CA ILE A 343 9.33 0.49 -6.69
C ILE A 343 9.89 -0.86 -6.27
N ALA A 344 9.02 -1.76 -5.82
CA ALA A 344 9.40 -3.11 -5.44
C ALA A 344 8.64 -4.15 -6.26
N ASN A 345 9.33 -5.03 -7.00
CA ASN A 345 8.76 -6.21 -7.67
C ASN A 345 7.56 -5.92 -8.60
N LEU A 346 7.47 -4.72 -9.17
CA LEU A 346 6.42 -4.36 -10.13
C LEU A 346 6.77 -4.85 -11.54
N VAL A 347 7.95 -4.47 -12.02
CA VAL A 347 8.48 -4.77 -13.35
C VAL A 347 9.81 -5.50 -13.23
N SER A 348 10.30 -6.09 -14.33
CA SER A 348 11.68 -6.58 -14.35
C SER A 348 12.64 -5.39 -14.25
N ILE A 349 13.75 -5.57 -13.53
CA ILE A 349 14.71 -4.46 -13.35
C ILE A 349 15.36 -4.06 -14.67
N ARG A 350 15.55 -5.02 -15.58
CA ARG A 350 16.04 -4.77 -16.94
C ARG A 350 15.05 -3.94 -17.74
N SER A 351 13.75 -4.23 -17.63
CA SER A 351 12.68 -3.43 -18.28
C SER A 351 12.61 -2.01 -17.73
N PHE A 352 12.90 -1.83 -16.44
CA PHE A 352 12.98 -0.49 -15.86
C PHE A 352 14.14 0.31 -16.45
N PHE A 353 15.29 -0.35 -16.67
CA PHE A 353 16.48 0.30 -17.20
C PHE A 353 16.69 0.06 -18.71
N THR A 354 15.67 -0.29 -19.50
CA THR A 354 15.87 -0.74 -20.90
C THR A 354 16.70 0.24 -21.74
N SER A 355 16.43 1.55 -21.64
CA SER A 355 17.15 2.60 -22.39
C SER A 355 18.55 2.93 -21.83
N LEU A 356 18.86 2.42 -20.63
CA LEU A 356 20.09 2.68 -19.89
C LEU A 356 20.97 1.44 -19.74
N TRP A 357 20.45 0.28 -20.13
CA TRP A 357 21.18 -1.00 -20.06
C TRP A 357 22.34 -1.01 -21.06
N PRO A 358 23.50 -1.60 -20.71
CA PRO A 358 24.60 -1.77 -21.66
C PRO A 358 24.19 -2.55 -22.91
N GLU A 359 24.56 -2.08 -24.09
CA GLU A 359 24.24 -2.78 -25.35
C GLU A 359 25.13 -4.00 -25.59
N ASN A 360 26.39 -3.92 -25.16
CA ASN A 360 27.42 -4.94 -25.29
C ASN A 360 28.49 -4.76 -24.21
N GLU A 361 29.51 -5.63 -24.21
CA GLU A 361 30.59 -5.62 -23.21
C GLU A 361 31.48 -4.37 -23.25
N ASP A 362 31.49 -3.64 -24.38
CA ASP A 362 32.29 -2.43 -24.57
C ASP A 362 31.52 -1.14 -24.19
N ASP A 363 30.19 -1.22 -24.04
CA ASP A 363 29.32 -0.09 -23.67
C ASP A 363 29.46 0.26 -22.18
N ARG A 364 30.45 1.09 -21.87
CA ARG A 364 30.77 1.54 -20.50
C ARG A 364 30.52 3.02 -20.26
N ASP A 365 29.97 3.74 -21.24
CA ASP A 365 29.73 5.18 -21.13
C ASP A 365 28.66 5.50 -20.08
N ILE A 366 28.89 6.47 -19.20
CA ILE A 366 27.89 6.89 -18.21
C ILE A 366 26.74 7.69 -18.82
N VAL A 367 26.94 8.28 -20.00
CA VAL A 367 25.87 8.94 -20.75
C VAL A 367 25.84 8.30 -22.15
N PRO A 368 25.16 7.16 -22.31
CA PRO A 368 25.07 6.52 -23.62
C PRO A 368 24.29 7.43 -24.58
N ALA A 369 24.53 7.31 -25.88
CA ALA A 369 23.88 8.15 -26.90
C ALA A 369 22.34 8.12 -26.79
N LYS A 370 21.77 6.97 -26.43
CA LYS A 370 20.32 6.77 -26.21
C LYS A 370 19.79 7.46 -24.94
N ALA A 371 20.62 7.78 -23.96
CA ALA A 371 20.22 8.51 -22.74
C ALA A 371 20.10 10.03 -22.95
N SER A 372 20.48 10.55 -24.13
CA SER A 372 20.32 11.97 -24.46
C SER A 372 18.86 12.45 -24.42
N THR A 373 17.90 11.55 -24.58
CA THR A 373 16.45 11.82 -24.51
C THR A 373 15.86 11.61 -23.12
N MET A 374 16.66 11.23 -22.12
CA MET A 374 16.16 10.89 -20.79
C MET A 374 15.69 12.12 -20.01
N THR A 375 14.48 12.02 -19.44
CA THR A 375 13.86 13.07 -18.65
C THR A 375 14.72 13.42 -17.43
N ARG A 376 15.06 14.70 -17.27
CA ARG A 376 15.78 15.17 -16.07
C ARG A 376 14.86 15.14 -14.87
N CYS A 377 15.38 14.71 -13.73
CA CYS A 377 14.64 14.61 -12.47
C CYS A 377 15.23 15.62 -11.45
N PRO A 378 14.93 16.92 -11.58
CA PRO A 378 15.64 17.97 -10.85
C PRO A 378 15.42 17.93 -9.33
N VAL A 379 14.27 17.41 -8.88
CA VAL A 379 13.84 17.42 -7.47
C VAL A 379 13.85 16.04 -6.82
N LEU A 380 14.26 14.99 -7.55
CA LEU A 380 14.27 13.62 -7.05
C LEU A 380 15.45 13.40 -6.10
N GLU A 381 15.13 13.19 -4.83
CA GLU A 381 16.09 13.07 -3.73
C GLU A 381 16.34 11.61 -3.35
N THR A 382 15.33 10.76 -3.42
CA THR A 382 15.43 9.36 -2.98
C THR A 382 14.85 8.38 -4.00
N VAL A 383 15.61 7.35 -4.33
CA VAL A 383 15.19 6.24 -5.19
C VAL A 383 15.42 4.90 -4.49
N ASP A 384 14.39 4.07 -4.32
CA ASP A 384 14.51 2.70 -3.77
C ASP A 384 13.88 1.69 -4.74
N LEU A 385 14.70 0.88 -5.40
CA LEU A 385 14.26 -0.14 -6.33
C LEU A 385 14.57 -1.53 -5.79
N ALA A 386 13.54 -2.33 -5.56
CA ALA A 386 13.68 -3.73 -5.17
C ALA A 386 13.23 -4.66 -6.30
N TYR A 387 14.09 -5.61 -6.69
CA TYR A 387 13.82 -6.52 -7.80
C TYR A 387 13.90 -7.99 -7.39
N SER A 388 13.17 -8.84 -8.10
CA SER A 388 13.10 -10.30 -7.85
C SER A 388 13.42 -11.12 -9.10
N SER A 389 13.91 -10.48 -10.15
CA SER A 389 14.26 -11.10 -11.44
C SER A 389 15.77 -11.08 -11.63
N LEU A 390 16.42 -12.24 -11.57
CA LEU A 390 17.69 -12.47 -12.23
C LEU A 390 17.34 -13.12 -13.57
N LEU A 391 17.62 -12.43 -14.66
CA LEU A 391 17.16 -12.81 -15.99
C LEU A 391 18.03 -13.94 -16.54
N TYR A 392 17.89 -15.16 -16.03
CA TYR A 392 18.62 -16.30 -16.55
C TYR A 392 17.83 -17.61 -16.46
N LYS A 393 17.63 -18.25 -17.61
CA LYS A 393 17.33 -19.69 -17.72
C LYS A 393 18.61 -20.48 -17.44
N ILE A 394 19.13 -20.40 -16.21
CA ILE A 394 20.17 -21.33 -15.78
C ILE A 394 19.45 -22.61 -15.37
N ASP A 395 19.78 -23.72 -16.01
CA ASP A 395 19.43 -25.06 -15.54
C ASP A 395 20.21 -25.34 -14.25
N TRP A 396 19.79 -24.71 -13.15
CA TRP A 396 20.49 -24.69 -11.87
C TRP A 396 20.73 -26.08 -11.26
N TYR A 397 19.93 -27.06 -11.65
CA TYR A 397 20.11 -28.47 -11.27
C TYR A 397 21.20 -29.18 -12.08
N LYS A 398 21.67 -28.58 -13.18
CA LYS A 398 22.73 -29.11 -14.04
C LYS A 398 24.08 -28.46 -13.77
N GLU A 399 24.12 -27.24 -13.22
CA GLU A 399 25.35 -26.52 -12.94
C GLU A 399 25.77 -26.71 -11.48
N ASN A 400 26.83 -27.48 -11.25
CA ASN A 400 27.37 -27.81 -9.91
C ASN A 400 28.14 -26.64 -9.25
N ARG A 401 27.89 -25.39 -9.66
CA ARG A 401 28.60 -24.18 -9.20
C ARG A 401 27.67 -23.34 -8.32
N ASP A 402 28.22 -22.71 -7.27
CA ASP A 402 27.47 -21.75 -6.46
C ASP A 402 26.95 -20.60 -7.34
N PHE A 403 25.62 -20.48 -7.37
CA PHE A 403 24.86 -19.51 -8.15
C PHE A 403 25.40 -18.07 -7.99
N ASN A 404 25.90 -17.72 -6.81
CA ASN A 404 26.36 -16.36 -6.53
C ASN A 404 27.65 -15.98 -7.25
N TYR A 405 28.48 -16.97 -7.60
CA TYR A 405 29.77 -16.81 -8.27
C TYR A 405 29.71 -17.15 -9.76
N HIS A 406 28.52 -17.40 -10.30
CA HIS A 406 28.36 -17.63 -11.73
C HIS A 406 28.70 -16.35 -12.51
N GLY A 407 29.57 -16.45 -13.54
CA GLY A 407 30.08 -15.30 -14.30
C GLY A 407 28.99 -14.36 -14.82
N LYS A 408 27.95 -14.92 -15.46
CA LYS A 408 26.79 -14.14 -15.96
C LYS A 408 26.02 -13.39 -14.87
N ILE A 409 25.97 -13.93 -13.64
CA ILE A 409 25.26 -13.28 -12.53
C ILE A 409 26.10 -12.14 -11.97
N ASN A 410 27.42 -12.33 -11.88
CA ASN A 410 28.33 -11.25 -11.54
C ASN A 410 28.22 -10.12 -12.59
N GLU A 411 28.37 -10.44 -13.87
CA GLU A 411 28.22 -9.50 -14.98
C GLU A 411 26.89 -8.73 -14.92
N PHE A 412 25.77 -9.41 -14.75
CA PHE A 412 24.46 -8.78 -14.59
C PHE A 412 24.42 -7.73 -13.46
N ARG A 413 25.05 -8.03 -12.30
CA ARG A 413 25.10 -7.09 -11.16
C ARG A 413 25.95 -5.86 -11.50
N GLN A 414 27.03 -6.04 -12.24
CA GLN A 414 27.87 -4.93 -12.72
C GLN A 414 27.11 -4.06 -13.74
N GLU A 415 26.46 -4.69 -14.74
CA GLU A 415 25.62 -4.00 -15.73
C GLU A 415 24.48 -3.22 -15.07
N LEU A 416 23.82 -3.83 -14.07
CA LEU A 416 22.77 -3.18 -13.30
C LEU A 416 23.30 -1.96 -12.53
N ALA A 417 24.47 -2.07 -11.92
CA ALA A 417 25.09 -0.96 -11.19
C ALA A 417 25.44 0.21 -12.13
N LEU A 418 25.87 -0.07 -13.36
CA LEU A 418 26.11 0.94 -14.38
C LEU A 418 24.80 1.55 -14.89
N ALA A 419 23.80 0.76 -15.22
CA ALA A 419 22.49 1.26 -15.65
C ALA A 419 21.84 2.17 -14.58
N ALA A 420 22.01 1.83 -13.30
CA ALA A 420 21.58 2.68 -12.20
C ALA A 420 22.36 3.99 -12.10
N SER A 421 23.68 3.97 -12.32
CA SER A 421 24.49 5.20 -12.36
C SER A 421 24.08 6.12 -13.52
N ARG A 422 23.76 5.53 -14.68
CA ARG A 422 23.21 6.22 -15.87
C ARG A 422 21.86 6.86 -15.58
N PHE A 423 21.05 6.29 -14.68
CA PHE A 423 19.81 6.92 -14.23
C PHE A 423 20.09 8.05 -13.23
N ALA A 424 20.94 7.78 -12.23
CA ALA A 424 21.27 8.70 -11.14
C ALA A 424 21.93 10.00 -11.63
N ILE A 425 22.72 9.97 -12.72
CA ILE A 425 23.40 11.17 -13.23
C ILE A 425 22.43 12.28 -13.72
N HIS A 426 21.12 11.99 -13.87
CA HIS A 426 20.09 12.95 -14.24
C HIS A 426 19.32 13.53 -13.04
N MET A 427 19.76 13.23 -11.81
CA MET A 427 19.11 13.61 -10.55
C MET A 427 20.02 14.54 -9.71
N PRO A 428 20.10 15.84 -10.02
CA PRO A 428 21.00 16.75 -9.31
C PRO A 428 20.72 16.89 -7.80
N ALA A 429 19.49 16.59 -7.34
CA ALA A 429 19.10 16.64 -5.94
C ALA A 429 19.30 15.30 -5.18
N LEU A 430 19.81 14.26 -5.85
CA LEU A 430 19.89 12.90 -5.30
C LEU A 430 20.68 12.85 -3.98
N GLN A 431 20.01 12.40 -2.92
CA GLN A 431 20.59 12.17 -1.60
C GLN A 431 20.78 10.68 -1.31
N SER A 432 19.88 9.82 -1.81
CA SER A 432 19.92 8.39 -1.57
C SER A 432 19.41 7.57 -2.76
N PHE A 433 20.12 6.50 -3.08
CA PHE A 433 19.73 5.55 -4.12
C PHE A 433 19.99 4.13 -3.64
N THR A 434 18.97 3.28 -3.65
CA THR A 434 19.08 1.88 -3.22
C THR A 434 18.58 0.94 -4.31
N LEU A 435 19.38 -0.07 -4.64
CA LEU A 435 18.98 -1.24 -5.42
C LEU A 435 19.06 -2.46 -4.53
N ARG A 436 17.95 -3.16 -4.35
CA ARG A 436 17.89 -4.36 -3.52
C ARG A 436 17.45 -5.57 -4.31
N GLN A 437 18.32 -6.58 -4.39
CA GLN A 437 17.90 -7.90 -4.83
C GLN A 437 17.09 -8.53 -3.70
N ARG A 438 15.82 -8.88 -3.96
CA ARG A 438 15.04 -9.64 -3.00
C ARG A 438 15.63 -11.04 -2.83
N PRO A 439 15.49 -11.63 -1.62
CA PRO A 439 15.97 -12.98 -1.38
C PRO A 439 15.27 -13.96 -2.32
N MET A 440 16.05 -14.77 -3.03
CA MET A 440 15.57 -15.93 -3.78
C MET A 440 16.10 -17.17 -3.08
N MET A 441 15.41 -18.32 -3.22
CA MET A 441 15.73 -19.55 -2.47
C MET A 441 17.20 -19.96 -2.55
N TRP A 442 17.92 -19.60 -3.61
CA TRP A 442 19.33 -19.98 -3.82
C TRP A 442 20.25 -18.81 -4.18
N ALA A 443 19.71 -17.60 -4.27
CA ALA A 443 20.53 -16.40 -4.50
C ALA A 443 20.83 -15.74 -3.17
N GLY A 444 22.10 -15.49 -2.92
CA GLY A 444 22.55 -14.64 -1.84
C GLY A 444 21.94 -13.25 -1.92
N ARG A 445 21.85 -12.57 -0.78
CA ARG A 445 21.40 -11.18 -0.71
C ARG A 445 22.45 -10.30 -1.36
N HIS A 446 22.01 -9.34 -2.16
CA HIS A 446 22.86 -8.32 -2.79
C HIS A 446 22.11 -6.99 -2.82
N GLU A 447 22.78 -5.92 -2.38
CA GLU A 447 22.21 -4.58 -2.27
C GLU A 447 23.30 -3.54 -2.61
N LEU A 448 22.97 -2.59 -3.47
CA LEU A 448 23.78 -1.41 -3.76
C LEU A 448 23.08 -0.21 -3.12
N THR A 449 23.80 0.55 -2.31
CA THR A 449 23.29 1.79 -1.71
C THR A 449 24.26 2.93 -1.96
N TYR A 450 23.76 4.03 -2.52
CA TYR A 450 24.44 5.31 -2.61
C TYR A 450 23.79 6.29 -1.63
N THR A 451 24.59 6.98 -0.84
CA THR A 451 24.12 8.01 0.10
C THR A 451 25.06 9.20 0.11
N VAL A 452 24.49 10.40 0.20
CA VAL A 452 25.25 11.64 0.37
C VAL A 452 25.38 11.96 1.85
N GLU A 453 26.60 11.88 2.38
CA GLU A 453 26.92 12.31 3.75
C GLU A 453 27.48 13.74 3.76
N GLU A 454 27.76 14.31 4.93
CA GLU A 454 28.23 15.70 5.06
C GLU A 454 29.53 15.97 4.28
N LYS A 455 30.52 15.07 4.34
CA LYS A 455 31.86 15.29 3.77
C LYS A 455 32.14 14.53 2.48
N HIS A 456 31.48 13.40 2.26
CA HIS A 456 31.70 12.51 1.13
C HIS A 456 30.38 11.89 0.70
N ALA A 457 30.35 11.28 -0.48
CA ALA A 457 29.30 10.35 -0.86
C ALA A 457 29.79 8.92 -0.61
N VAL A 458 28.89 8.01 -0.24
CA VAL A 458 29.21 6.60 0.02
C VAL A 458 28.49 5.74 -1.00
N LEU A 459 29.23 4.83 -1.64
CA LEU A 459 28.68 3.73 -2.41
C LEU A 459 28.98 2.42 -1.68
N LEU A 460 27.95 1.79 -1.13
CA LEU A 460 28.03 0.57 -0.35
C LEU A 460 27.46 -0.61 -1.14
N PHE A 461 28.26 -1.65 -1.35
CA PHE A 461 27.78 -2.96 -1.80
C PHE A 461 27.67 -3.89 -0.60
N SER A 462 26.47 -4.38 -0.33
CA SER A 462 26.17 -5.32 0.75
C SER A 462 25.74 -6.67 0.19
N SER A 463 26.56 -7.70 0.39
CA SER A 463 26.35 -9.02 -0.21
C SER A 463 26.54 -10.15 0.80
N SER A 464 25.80 -11.25 0.69
CA SER A 464 26.06 -12.47 1.49
C SER A 464 27.18 -13.36 0.92
N PHE A 465 27.84 -12.90 -0.13
CA PHE A 465 28.95 -13.54 -0.85
C PHE A 465 29.99 -12.46 -1.19
N ASP A 466 31.20 -12.86 -1.58
CA ASP A 466 32.24 -11.92 -1.93
C ASP A 466 31.91 -11.29 -3.30
N PHE A 467 31.71 -9.97 -3.32
CA PHE A 467 31.40 -9.19 -4.51
C PHE A 467 32.32 -7.99 -4.56
N GLU A 468 33.00 -7.82 -5.68
CA GLU A 468 33.85 -6.67 -5.96
C GLU A 468 33.28 -5.91 -7.16
N PRO A 469 32.96 -4.61 -7.03
CA PRO A 469 32.51 -3.81 -8.16
C PRO A 469 33.67 -3.60 -9.14
N ALA A 470 33.38 -3.67 -10.43
CA ALA A 470 34.36 -3.40 -11.46
C ALA A 470 34.79 -1.92 -11.47
N ALA A 471 36.02 -1.64 -11.90
CA ALA A 471 36.59 -0.28 -11.91
C ALA A 471 35.69 0.73 -12.66
N TRP A 472 35.16 0.35 -13.82
CA TRP A 472 34.26 1.19 -14.62
C TRP A 472 32.91 1.48 -13.93
N VAL A 473 32.41 0.60 -13.06
CA VAL A 473 31.24 0.87 -12.22
C VAL A 473 31.56 1.95 -11.19
N VAL A 474 32.72 1.83 -10.54
CA VAL A 474 33.18 2.80 -9.54
C VAL A 474 33.42 4.17 -10.17
N GLU A 475 34.03 4.22 -11.36
CA GLU A 475 34.23 5.44 -12.14
C GLU A 475 32.90 6.11 -12.48
N ALA A 476 31.92 5.34 -12.95
CA ALA A 476 30.58 5.86 -13.26
C ALA A 476 29.92 6.48 -12.01
N TRP A 477 29.91 5.79 -10.87
CA TRP A 477 29.37 6.36 -9.63
C TRP A 477 30.18 7.54 -9.08
N THR A 478 31.48 7.61 -9.37
CA THR A 478 32.31 8.77 -9.02
C THR A 478 31.85 10.02 -9.77
N VAL A 479 31.50 9.87 -11.05
CA VAL A 479 30.90 10.96 -11.84
C VAL A 479 29.53 11.36 -11.27
N VAL A 480 28.69 10.39 -10.87
CA VAL A 480 27.42 10.68 -10.19
C VAL A 480 27.65 11.50 -8.93
N ALA A 481 28.58 11.10 -8.06
CA ALA A 481 28.89 11.82 -6.83
C ALA A 481 29.41 13.24 -7.08
N LYS A 482 30.29 13.41 -8.07
CA LYS A 482 30.79 14.73 -8.48
C LYS A 482 29.66 15.63 -9.00
N LYS A 483 28.73 15.07 -9.78
CA LYS A 483 27.65 15.84 -10.40
C LYS A 483 26.51 16.17 -9.43
N CYS A 484 26.08 15.21 -8.60
CA CYS A 484 24.92 15.36 -7.72
C CYS A 484 25.31 15.97 -6.38
N ALA A 485 26.40 15.50 -5.76
CA ALA A 485 26.80 15.94 -4.41
C ALA A 485 27.98 16.92 -4.40
N ARG A 486 28.77 17.01 -5.48
CA ARG A 486 30.06 17.73 -5.53
C ARG A 486 31.04 17.28 -4.45
N LYS A 487 31.00 15.99 -4.13
CA LYS A 487 31.78 15.36 -3.05
C LYS A 487 32.60 14.19 -3.59
N PRO A 488 33.74 13.85 -2.96
CA PRO A 488 34.47 12.63 -3.27
C PRO A 488 33.60 11.40 -2.96
N LEU A 489 33.80 10.33 -3.74
CA LEU A 489 33.13 9.05 -3.52
C LEU A 489 34.01 8.12 -2.68
N GLU A 490 33.45 7.58 -1.61
CA GLU A 490 34.00 6.45 -0.87
C GLU A 490 33.25 5.18 -1.26
N VAL A 491 33.98 4.13 -1.63
CA VAL A 491 33.40 2.82 -1.95
C VAL A 491 33.62 1.86 -0.78
N ARG A 492 32.55 1.23 -0.30
CA ARG A 492 32.57 0.27 0.80
C ARG A 492 31.97 -1.06 0.33
N ASN A 493 32.57 -2.17 0.74
CA ASN A 493 32.02 -3.51 0.55
C ASN A 493 31.73 -4.13 1.92
N GLN A 494 30.52 -4.61 2.13
CA GLN A 494 30.08 -5.25 3.37
C GLN A 494 29.62 -6.67 3.09
N ARG A 495 30.28 -7.64 3.75
CA ARG A 495 29.84 -9.03 3.75
C ARG A 495 28.77 -9.25 4.82
N LEU A 496 27.61 -9.76 4.41
CA LEU A 496 26.48 -10.08 5.27
C LEU A 496 26.65 -11.49 5.83
N VAL A 497 26.84 -11.60 7.15
CA VAL A 497 27.26 -12.84 7.84
C VAL A 497 26.11 -13.86 8.01
N SER A 498 24.84 -13.45 7.88
CA SER A 498 23.70 -14.22 8.41
C SER A 498 22.67 -14.73 7.38
N TYR A 499 23.01 -14.85 6.10
CA TYR A 499 22.07 -15.38 5.11
C TYR A 499 22.57 -16.71 4.54
N ASN A 500 22.36 -17.79 5.30
CA ASN A 500 22.26 -19.11 4.71
C ASN A 500 20.86 -19.21 4.10
N PRO A 501 20.67 -19.21 2.77
CA PRO A 501 19.56 -20.01 2.24
C PRO A 501 19.79 -21.41 2.80
N ASP A 502 18.75 -22.12 3.22
CA ASP A 502 18.81 -23.31 4.08
C ASP A 502 19.73 -24.45 3.60
N GLY A 503 20.42 -24.32 2.45
CA GLY A 503 21.60 -25.08 2.03
C GLY A 503 21.29 -26.51 1.63
N GLN A 504 20.17 -27.03 2.11
CA GLN A 504 19.58 -28.27 1.72
C GLN A 504 18.91 -28.08 0.36
N GLN A 505 19.25 -28.95 -0.59
CA GLN A 505 18.39 -29.19 -1.74
C GLN A 505 16.98 -29.42 -1.21
N PRO A 506 15.96 -28.69 -1.69
CA PRO A 506 14.59 -29.07 -1.38
C PRO A 506 14.41 -30.51 -1.85
N MET A 507 13.80 -31.37 -1.02
CA MET A 507 13.24 -32.62 -1.54
C MET A 507 12.21 -32.21 -2.59
N LEU A 508 12.61 -32.25 -3.87
CA LEU A 508 11.68 -32.10 -4.97
C LEU A 508 10.62 -33.19 -4.74
N PRO A 509 9.32 -32.86 -4.67
CA PRO A 509 8.33 -33.91 -4.78
C PRO A 509 8.65 -34.62 -6.09
N SER A 510 8.88 -35.93 -5.98
CA SER A 510 8.99 -36.84 -7.12
C SER A 510 7.95 -36.43 -8.18
N PRO A 511 8.24 -36.55 -9.49
CA PRO A 511 7.31 -36.25 -10.57
C PRO A 511 6.11 -37.22 -10.64
N ALA A 512 5.63 -37.69 -9.49
CA ALA A 512 4.37 -38.35 -9.30
C ALA A 512 3.43 -37.37 -8.57
N PHE A 513 2.84 -36.41 -9.29
CA PHE A 513 1.49 -35.87 -9.08
C PHE A 513 1.01 -35.07 -10.29
#